data_AF-A0A7X5SCB8-F1
#
_entry.id   AF-A0A7X5SCB8-F1
#
_cell.length_a   1.000
_cell.length_b   1.000
_cell.length_c   1.000
_cell.angle_alpha   90.00
_cell.angle_beta   90.00
_cell.angle_gamma   90.00
#
_symmetry.space_group_name_H-M   'P 1'
#
loop_
_entity.id
_entity.type
_entity.pdbx_description
1 polymer ?
#
loop_
_entity_poly.entity_id
_entity_poly.type
_entity_poly.pdbx_seq_one_letter_code
_entity_poly.pdbx_strand_id
1 'polypeptide(L)'
;ADLTDVASMRAALSSVRTLFLLNAVTPDEVTQALIALNLAKEAGIERIVYLSVIHADRYTNVPHFTGKHTVERMIESLDIAATILRPAYFMQNEAMIQQT
;
A
#
# COMPACT_ATOMS: atom_id res chain seq x y z
N ALA A 1 -4.21 6.58 12.19
CA ALA A 1 -4.28 7.74 11.28
C ALA A 1 -5.14 7.33 10.12
N ASP A 2 -6.10 8.18 9.73
CA ASP A 2 -6.87 7.99 8.51
C ASP A 2 -5.98 8.37 7.32
N LEU A 3 -5.78 7.46 6.36
CA LEU A 3 -4.94 7.71 5.20
C LEU A 3 -5.55 8.76 4.25
N THR A 4 -6.84 9.07 4.39
CA THR A 4 -7.53 10.12 3.64
C THR A 4 -7.44 11.50 4.31
N ASP A 5 -7.06 11.56 5.60
CA ASP A 5 -6.76 12.82 6.28
C ASP A 5 -5.36 13.31 5.96
N VAL A 6 -5.28 14.19 4.97
CA VAL A 6 -4.04 14.79 4.46
C VAL A 6 -3.24 15.51 5.55
N ALA A 7 -3.91 16.21 6.49
CA ALA A 7 -3.20 16.97 7.52
C ALA A 7 -2.52 16.02 8.53
N SER A 8 -3.25 15.00 8.97
CA SER A 8 -2.70 13.94 9.84
C SER A 8 -1.56 13.18 9.16
N MET A 9 -1.69 12.87 7.86
CA MET A 9 -0.65 12.18 7.10
C MET A 9 0.62 13.01 6.96
N ARG A 10 0.54 14.31 6.69
CA ARG A 10 1.71 15.20 6.65
C ARG A 10 2.44 15.24 7.99
N ALA A 11 1.69 15.33 9.09
CA ALA A 11 2.28 15.29 10.43
C ALA A 11 2.97 13.95 10.70
N ALA A 12 2.35 12.83 10.31
CA ALA A 12 2.90 11.49 10.51
C ALA A 12 4.15 11.20 9.66
N LEU A 13 4.26 11.78 8.48
CA LEU A 13 5.41 11.61 7.57
C LEU A 13 6.58 12.55 7.90
N SER A 14 6.36 13.57 8.75
CA SER A 14 7.40 14.50 9.14
C SER A 14 8.59 13.78 9.80
N SER A 15 9.80 14.07 9.31
CA SER A 15 11.06 13.48 9.81
C SER A 15 11.19 11.96 9.64
N VAL A 16 10.36 11.34 8.81
CA VAL A 16 10.45 9.92 8.47
C VAL A 16 11.38 9.73 7.27
N ARG A 17 12.22 8.70 7.31
CA ARG A 17 13.12 8.36 6.18
C ARG A 17 12.56 7.24 5.30
N THR A 18 11.78 6.33 5.87
CA THR A 18 11.27 5.14 5.17
C THR A 18 9.84 4.85 5.61
N LEU A 19 8.96 4.62 4.63
CA LEU A 19 7.54 4.35 4.85
C LEU A 19 7.25 2.87 4.56
N PHE A 20 6.63 2.18 5.51
CA PHE A 20 5.96 0.91 5.25
C PHE A 20 4.47 1.19 4.97
N LEU A 21 4.06 1.01 3.72
CA LEU A 21 2.69 1.29 3.27
C LEU A 21 1.87 0.00 3.28
N LEU A 22 0.94 -0.07 4.22
CA LEU A 22 -0.10 -1.10 4.34
C LEU A 22 -1.44 -0.39 4.54
N ASN A 23 -2.37 -0.65 3.63
CA ASN A 23 -3.73 -0.16 3.69
C ASN A 23 -4.73 -1.31 3.56
N ALA A 24 -5.89 -1.13 4.20
CA ALA A 24 -6.96 -2.12 4.22
C ALA A 24 -7.58 -2.28 2.82
N VAL A 25 -8.15 -3.46 2.56
CA VAL A 25 -8.92 -3.72 1.34
C VAL A 25 -10.30 -3.09 1.52
N THR A 26 -10.42 -1.85 1.07
CA THR A 26 -11.64 -1.04 1.13
C THR A 26 -11.91 -0.40 -0.23
N PRO A 27 -13.12 0.13 -0.51
CA PRO A 27 -13.42 0.76 -1.80
C PRO A 27 -12.49 1.94 -2.16
N ASP A 28 -11.92 2.57 -1.14
CA ASP A 28 -10.99 3.69 -1.23
C ASP A 28 -9.51 3.28 -1.15
N GLU A 29 -9.19 1.99 -1.19
CA GLU A 29 -7.83 1.46 -1.08
C GLU A 29 -6.85 2.17 -2.03
N VAL A 30 -7.20 2.30 -3.31
CA VAL A 30 -6.35 2.97 -4.30
C VAL A 30 -6.19 4.45 -3.96
N THR A 31 -7.27 5.13 -3.61
CA THR A 31 -7.24 6.56 -3.21
C THR A 31 -6.32 6.79 -2.02
N GLN A 32 -6.45 5.98 -0.97
CA GLN A 32 -5.59 6.04 0.22
C GLN A 32 -4.12 5.86 -0.14
N ALA A 33 -3.81 4.87 -0.97
CA ALA A 33 -2.43 4.62 -1.39
C ALA A 33 -1.87 5.78 -2.22
N LEU A 34 -2.65 6.34 -3.16
CA LEU A 34 -2.22 7.48 -3.97
C LEU A 34 -1.97 8.72 -3.11
N ILE A 35 -2.83 9.01 -2.12
CA ILE A 35 -2.61 10.11 -1.18
C ILE A 35 -1.31 9.87 -0.41
N ALA A 36 -1.14 8.68 0.16
CA ALA A 36 0.06 8.34 0.93
C ALA A 36 1.35 8.46 0.10
N LEU A 37 1.35 7.99 -1.15
CA LEU A 37 2.52 8.06 -2.04
C LEU A 37 2.88 9.49 -2.44
N ASN A 38 1.88 10.32 -2.76
CA ASN A 38 2.12 11.73 -3.08
C ASN A 38 2.67 12.49 -1.87
N LEU A 39 2.08 12.28 -0.68
CA LEU A 39 2.56 12.91 0.54
C LEU A 39 3.94 12.40 0.96
N ALA A 40 4.24 11.12 0.72
CA ALA A 40 5.58 10.57 0.94
C ALA A 40 6.62 11.25 0.04
N LYS A 41 6.28 11.48 -1.24
CA LYS A 41 7.13 12.24 -2.16
C LYS A 41 7.31 13.69 -1.72
N GLU A 42 6.23 14.36 -1.32
CA GLU A 42 6.28 15.74 -0.78
C GLU A 42 7.18 15.83 0.47
N ALA A 43 7.11 14.85 1.36
CA ALA A 43 7.88 14.81 2.60
C ALA A 43 9.36 14.40 2.41
N GLY A 44 9.77 14.02 1.20
CA GLY A 44 11.14 13.58 0.92
C GLY A 44 11.46 12.19 1.45
N ILE A 45 10.47 11.29 1.54
CA ILE A 45 10.71 9.90 1.92
C ILE A 45 11.67 9.24 0.91
N GLU A 46 12.77 8.69 1.41
CA GLU A 46 13.83 8.11 0.57
C GLU A 46 13.50 6.70 0.08
N ARG A 47 12.67 5.95 0.82
CA ARG A 47 12.32 4.56 0.49
C ARG A 47 10.92 4.18 0.94
N ILE A 48 10.24 3.37 0.12
CA ILE A 48 8.96 2.77 0.46
C ILE A 48 9.06 1.25 0.49
N VAL A 49 8.44 0.62 1.48
CA VAL A 49 8.13 -0.82 1.47
C VAL A 49 6.62 -0.94 1.33
N TYR A 50 6.16 -1.53 0.23
CA TYR A 50 4.73 -1.66 -0.06
C TYR A 50 4.27 -3.11 0.07
N LEU A 51 3.20 -3.35 0.84
CA LEU A 51 2.57 -4.66 0.92
C LEU A 51 1.49 -4.78 -0.17
N SER A 52 1.88 -5.44 -1.25
CA SER A 52 1.02 -5.80 -2.38
C SER A 52 0.44 -7.21 -2.19
N VAL A 53 0.25 -7.96 -3.27
CA VAL A 53 -0.28 -9.32 -3.29
C VAL A 53 0.42 -10.14 -4.38
N ILE A 54 0.49 -11.45 -4.21
CA ILE A 54 1.04 -12.38 -5.21
C ILE A 54 0.36 -12.19 -6.58
N HIS A 55 1.15 -12.13 -7.65
CA HIS A 55 0.66 -12.05 -9.03
C HIS A 55 -0.38 -10.93 -9.27
N ALA A 56 -0.19 -9.76 -8.65
CA ALA A 56 -1.06 -8.60 -8.86
C ALA A 56 -1.23 -8.22 -10.35
N ASP A 57 -0.21 -8.52 -11.17
CA ASP A 57 -0.18 -8.32 -12.62
C ASP A 57 -0.99 -9.36 -13.44
N ARG A 58 -1.23 -10.56 -12.89
CA ARG A 58 -1.85 -11.67 -13.65
C ARG A 58 -3.34 -11.83 -13.41
N TYR A 59 -3.82 -11.51 -12.21
CA TYR A 59 -5.20 -11.74 -11.81
C TYR A 59 -6.04 -10.45 -11.82
N THR A 60 -6.05 -9.77 -12.96
CA THR A 60 -6.71 -8.47 -13.13
C THR A 60 -8.25 -8.50 -12.97
N ASN A 61 -8.84 -9.70 -12.97
CA ASN A 61 -10.27 -9.90 -12.69
C ASN A 61 -10.59 -9.90 -11.19
N VAL A 62 -9.58 -9.93 -10.31
CA VAL A 62 -9.76 -9.86 -8.85
C VAL A 62 -9.60 -8.41 -8.43
N PRO A 63 -10.67 -7.69 -8.03
CA PRO A 63 -10.62 -6.23 -7.90
C PRO A 63 -9.50 -5.69 -7.00
N HIS A 64 -9.26 -6.34 -5.87
CA HIS A 64 -8.20 -5.92 -4.94
C HIS A 64 -6.78 -6.22 -5.47
N PHE A 65 -6.60 -7.20 -6.35
CA PHE A 65 -5.29 -7.44 -7.01
C PHE A 65 -5.00 -6.31 -8.01
N THR A 66 -6.00 -5.90 -8.78
CA THR A 66 -5.89 -4.76 -9.71
C THR A 66 -5.61 -3.45 -8.97
N GLY A 67 -6.24 -3.24 -7.81
CA GLY A 67 -5.93 -2.13 -6.92
C GLY A 67 -4.46 -2.11 -6.51
N LYS A 68 -3.95 -3.20 -5.95
CA LYS A 68 -2.54 -3.34 -5.58
C LYS A 68 -1.59 -3.12 -6.77
N HIS A 69 -1.89 -3.70 -7.93
CA HIS A 69 -1.06 -3.53 -9.13
C HIS A 69 -1.02 -2.08 -9.62
N THR A 70 -2.14 -1.36 -9.53
CA THR A 70 -2.21 0.07 -9.84
C THR A 70 -1.27 0.89 -8.95
N VAL A 71 -1.22 0.56 -7.66
CA VAL A 71 -0.31 1.22 -6.70
C VAL A 71 1.16 0.88 -7.00
N GLU A 72 1.48 -0.37 -7.35
CA GLU A 72 2.83 -0.73 -7.79
C GLU A 72 3.30 0.13 -8.97
N ARG A 73 2.45 0.30 -9.98
CA ARG A 73 2.74 1.15 -11.15
C ARG A 73 2.89 2.63 -10.79
N MET A 74 2.18 3.10 -9.77
CA MET A 74 2.34 4.48 -9.29
C MET A 74 3.68 4.68 -8.59
N ILE A 75 4.13 3.70 -7.80
CA ILE A 75 5.45 3.74 -7.16
C ILE A 75 6.55 3.83 -8.23
N GLU A 76 6.45 3.03 -9.29
CA GLU A 76 7.34 3.09 -10.44
C GLU A 76 7.27 4.45 -11.15
N SER A 77 6.08 4.99 -11.41
CA SER A 77 5.92 6.27 -12.12
C SER A 77 6.41 7.48 -11.31
N LEU A 78 6.34 7.42 -9.99
CA LEU A 78 6.84 8.46 -9.10
C LEU A 78 8.36 8.45 -8.91
N ASP A 79 9.02 7.40 -9.41
CA ASP A 79 10.46 7.13 -9.28
C ASP A 79 10.93 7.09 -7.80
N ILE A 80 10.11 6.47 -6.95
CA ILE A 80 10.42 6.30 -5.52
C ILE A 80 11.13 4.95 -5.33
N ALA A 81 12.31 4.96 -4.69
CA ALA A 81 13.00 3.71 -4.38
C ALA A 81 12.12 2.81 -3.50
N ALA A 82 11.77 1.62 -3.99
CA ALA A 82 10.79 0.79 -3.32
C ALA A 82 11.16 -0.69 -3.23
N THR A 83 10.60 -1.36 -2.24
CA THR A 83 10.56 -2.82 -2.12
C THR A 83 9.10 -3.26 -2.04
N ILE A 84 8.68 -4.07 -3.01
CA ILE A 84 7.30 -4.55 -3.09
C ILE A 84 7.24 -5.97 -2.55
N LEU A 85 6.52 -6.15 -1.45
CA LEU A 85 6.25 -7.45 -0.85
C LEU A 85 4.95 -8.00 -1.43
N ARG A 86 4.98 -9.22 -1.96
CA ARG A 86 3.84 -9.86 -2.64
C ARG A 86 3.44 -11.15 -1.94
N PRO A 87 2.81 -11.08 -0.75
CA PRO A 87 2.38 -12.26 -0.01
C PRO A 87 1.32 -13.05 -0.76
N ALA A 88 1.31 -14.36 -0.51
CA ALA A 88 0.20 -15.24 -0.85
C ALA A 88 -0.83 -15.27 0.30
N TYR A 89 -1.49 -16.41 0.51
CA TYR A 89 -2.42 -16.61 1.61
C TYR A 89 -1.72 -16.50 2.98
N PHE A 90 -2.33 -15.78 3.92
CA PHE A 90 -1.81 -15.66 5.29
C PHE A 90 -2.17 -16.89 6.11
N MET A 91 -1.17 -17.51 6.75
CA MET A 91 -1.37 -18.68 7.62
C MET A 91 -2.33 -18.38 8.79
N GLN A 92 -2.37 -17.13 9.24
CA GLN A 92 -3.29 -16.67 10.29
C GLN A 92 -4.77 -16.83 9.93
N ASN A 93 -5.10 -16.87 8.64
CA ASN A 93 -6.48 -17.08 8.21
C ASN A 93 -7.00 -18.48 8.59
N GLU A 94 -6.12 -19.49 8.70
CA GLU A 94 -6.49 -20.83 9.16
C GLU A 94 -7.05 -20.81 10.59
N ALA A 95 -6.49 -19.98 11.46
CA ALA A 95 -6.97 -19.83 12.83
C ALA A 95 -8.38 -19.23 12.89
N MET A 96 -8.78 -18.41 11.92
CA MET A 96 -10.14 -17.90 11.82
C MET A 96 -11.11 -18.96 11.31
N ILE A 97 -10.71 -19.78 10.33
CA ILE A 97 -11.53 -20.88 9.80
C ILE A 97 -11.84 -21.92 10.88
N GLN A 98 -10.88 -22.26 11.74
CA GLN A 98 -11.08 -23.25 12.82
C GLN A 98 -12.08 -22.82 13.91
N GLN A 99 -12.44 -21.54 13.96
CA GLN A 99 -13.40 -20.99 14.94
C GLN A 99 -14.83 -20.88 14.39
N THR A 100 -15.03 -21.24 13.12
CA THR A 100 -16.34 -21.28 12.43
C THR A 100 -16.86 -22.71 12.32
#